data_AF-A0A7L3MJE5-F1
#
_entry.id   AF-A0A7L3MJE5-F1
#
_cell.length_a   1.000
_cell.length_b   1.000
_cell.length_c   1.000
_cell.angle_alpha   90.00
_cell.angle_beta   90.00
_cell.angle_gamma   90.00
#
_symmetry.space_group_name_H-M   'P 1'
#
loop_
_entity.id
_entity.type
_entity.pdbx_description
1 polymer ?
#
loop_
_entity_poly.entity_id
_entity_poly.type
_entity_poly.pdbx_seq_one_letter_code
_entity_poly.pdbx_strand_id
1 'polypeptide(L)' 'QVPFSLVGALHGVHLFGAAAGVELREAATPTAHLAWAGYGNSITLIVLSPSPGPALARILDSAFGAMVRPPPS' A
#
# COMPACT_ATOMS: atom_id res chain seq x y z
N GLN A 1 -13.52 7.08 -6.85
CA GLN A 1 -12.75 7.70 -5.74
C GLN A 1 -12.88 6.82 -4.51
N VAL A 2 -11.78 6.51 -3.82
CA VAL A 2 -11.81 5.69 -2.59
C VAL A 2 -12.23 6.58 -1.41
N PRO A 3 -13.16 6.16 -0.53
CA PRO A 3 -13.55 6.95 0.64
C PRO A 3 -12.36 7.20 1.58
N PHE A 4 -12.21 8.42 2.10
CA PHE A 4 -11.13 8.75 3.03
C PHE A 4 -11.17 7.90 4.31
N SER A 5 -12.37 7.59 4.80
CA SER A 5 -12.57 6.68 5.93
C SER A 5 -11.98 5.29 5.68
N LEU A 6 -12.07 4.78 4.45
CA LEU A 6 -11.46 3.50 4.07
C LEU A 6 -9.93 3.60 4.08
N VAL A 7 -9.36 4.68 3.53
CA VAL A 7 -7.90 4.92 3.57
C VAL A 7 -7.40 4.95 5.02
N GLY A 8 -8.08 5.67 5.90
CA GLY A 8 -7.74 5.74 7.32
C GLY A 8 -7.83 4.39 8.02
N ALA A 9 -8.87 3.59 7.76
CA ALA A 9 -9.01 2.25 8.32
C ALA A 9 -7.89 1.31 7.87
N LEU A 10 -7.55 1.31 6.58
CA LEU A 10 -6.48 0.48 6.03
C LEU A 10 -5.09 0.89 6.56
N HIS A 11 -4.87 2.19 6.78
CA HIS A 11 -3.67 2.67 7.44
C HIS A 11 -3.62 2.23 8.91
N GLY A 12 -4.75 2.28 9.62
CA GLY A 12 -4.86 1.78 10.99
C GLY A 12 -4.49 0.31 11.12
N VAL A 13 -4.92 -0.54 10.17
CA VAL A 13 -4.52 -1.97 10.12
C VAL A 13 -3.01 -2.12 9.96
N HIS A 14 -2.39 -1.34 9.08
CA HIS A 14 -0.94 -1.34 8.92
C HIS A 14 -0.22 -0.96 10.22
N LEU A 15 -0.65 0.11 10.88
CA LEU A 15 -0.08 0.56 12.17
C LEU A 15 -0.29 -0.47 13.29
N PHE A 16 -1.41 -1.18 13.29
CA PHE A 16 -1.67 -2.26 14.26
C PHE A 16 -0.64 -3.38 14.13
N GLY A 17 -0.34 -3.82 12.90
CA GLY A 17 0.73 -4.80 12.66
C GLY A 17 2.09 -4.27 13.12
N ALA A 18 2.42 -3.03 12.74
CA ALA A 18 3.69 -2.39 13.10
C ALA A 18 3.88 -2.28 14.62
N ALA A 19 2.81 -1.97 15.36
CA ALA A 19 2.83 -1.91 16.83
C ALA A 19 3.14 -3.27 17.49
N ALA A 20 2.86 -4.38 16.79
CA ALA A 20 3.23 -5.74 17.21
C ALA A 20 4.60 -6.19 16.68
N GLY A 21 5.34 -5.33 15.99
CA GLY A 21 6.61 -5.68 15.34
C GLY A 21 6.46 -6.52 14.08
N VAL A 22 5.28 -6.52 13.45
CA VAL A 22 4.97 -7.30 12.25
C VAL A 22 4.74 -6.37 11.06
N GLU A 23 5.30 -6.73 9.91
CA GLU A 23 5.02 -6.05 8.64
C GLU A 23 3.85 -6.72 7.91
N LEU A 24 2.74 -6.00 7.76
CA LEU A 24 1.65 -6.43 6.89
C LEU A 24 1.96 -6.03 5.45
N ARG A 25 2.09 -7.02 4.57
CA ARG A 25 2.47 -6.81 3.16
C ARG A 25 1.29 -6.91 2.22
N GLU A 26 0.47 -7.95 2.36
CA GLU A 26 -0.65 -8.21 1.46
C GLU A 26 -1.85 -8.79 2.22
N ALA A 27 -3.05 -8.52 1.70
CA ALA A 27 -4.29 -9.14 2.12
C ALA A 27 -5.20 -9.34 0.91
N ALA A 28 -6.03 -10.38 0.95
CA ALA A 28 -6.99 -10.65 -0.10
C ALA A 28 -8.35 -11.05 0.47
N THR A 29 -9.40 -10.59 -0.18
CA THR A 29 -10.78 -11.03 -0.01
C THR A 29 -11.27 -11.58 -1.36
N PRO A 30 -12.46 -12.23 -1.42
CA PRO A 30 -13.01 -12.69 -2.69
C PRO A 30 -13.23 -11.57 -3.74
N THR A 31 -13.27 -10.31 -3.32
CA THR A 31 -13.61 -9.17 -4.18
C THR A 31 -12.50 -8.12 -4.27
N ALA A 32 -11.42 -8.26 -3.50
CA ALA A 32 -10.36 -7.26 -3.45
C ALA A 32 -9.01 -7.85 -3.04
N HIS A 33 -7.96 -7.30 -3.62
CA HIS A 33 -6.57 -7.55 -3.27
C HIS A 33 -5.94 -6.25 -2.81
N LEU A 34 -5.12 -6.35 -1.77
CA LEU A 34 -4.58 -5.21 -1.05
C LEU A 34 -3.10 -5.45 -0.76
N ALA A 35 -2.29 -4.41 -0.90
CA ALA A 35 -0.92 -4.44 -0.42
C ALA A 35 -0.54 -3.12 0.25
N TRP A 36 0.39 -3.21 1.19
CA TRP A 36 1.01 -2.09 1.88
C TRP A 36 2.53 -2.12 1.67
N ALA A 37 3.14 -0.94 1.62
CA ALA A 37 4.59 -0.78 1.69
C ALA A 37 4.95 0.51 2.42
N GLY A 38 5.85 0.41 3.39
CA GLY A 38 6.40 1.55 4.11
C GLY A 38 7.73 2.00 3.49
N TYR A 39 7.89 3.30 3.28
CA TYR A 39 9.10 3.92 2.71
C TYR A 39 9.66 4.97 3.68
N GLY A 40 10.90 4.75 4.11
CA GLY A 40 11.66 5.70 4.95
C GLY A 40 10.97 6.10 6.26
N ASN A 41 10.17 5.19 6.84
CA ASN A 41 9.35 5.41 8.05
C ASN A 41 8.43 6.65 8.00
N SER A 42 8.17 7.20 6.80
CA SER A 42 7.47 8.48 6.65
C SER A 42 6.27 8.38 5.72
N ILE A 43 6.31 7.46 4.76
CA ILE A 43 5.27 7.29 3.74
C ILE A 43 4.82 5.83 3.74
N THR A 44 3.51 5.61 3.84
CA THR A 44 2.89 4.30 3.63
C THR A 44 2.07 4.38 2.35
N LEU A 45 2.39 3.52 1.38
CA LEU A 45 1.56 3.37 0.20
C LEU A 45 0.65 2.16 0.35
N ILE A 46 -0.56 2.30 -0.17
CA ILE A 46 -1.63 1.29 -0.13
C ILE A 46 -2.18 1.15 -1.54
N VAL A 47 -2.25 -0.08 -2.05
CA VAL A 47 -2.89 -0.38 -3.34
C VAL A 47 -4.07 -1.30 -3.13
N LEU A 48 -5.21 -0.97 -3.73
CA LEU A 48 -6.43 -1.77 -3.73
C LEU A 48 -6.77 -2.15 -5.17
N SER A 49 -6.93 -3.43 -5.45
CA SER A 49 -7.25 -3.96 -6.78
C SER A 49 -8.47 -4.89 -6.71
N PRO A 50 -9.46 -4.76 -7.61
CA PRO A 50 -10.60 -5.68 -7.67
C PRO A 50 -10.23 -7.05 -8.27
N SER A 51 -9.06 -7.16 -8.92
CA SER A 51 -8.57 -8.40 -9.51
C SER A 51 -7.22 -8.81 -8.91
N PRO A 52 -6.94 -10.13 -8.88
CA PRO A 52 -5.60 -10.61 -8.57
C PRO A 52 -4.66 -10.13 -9.66
N GLY A 53 -3.82 -9.16 -9.33
CA GLY A 53 -2.78 -8.64 -10.21
C GLY A 53 -1.43 -9.18 -9.79
N PRO A 54 -0.56 -9.60 -10.72
CA PRO A 54 0.79 -10.01 -10.36
C PRO A 54 1.56 -8.82 -9.75
N ALA A 55 2.00 -9.01 -8.51
CA ALA A 55 2.94 -8.16 -7.78
C ALA A 55 2.46 -6.73 -7.46
N LEU A 56 1.40 -6.62 -6.66
CA LEU A 56 0.95 -5.35 -6.06
C LEU A 56 2.10 -4.60 -5.37
N ALA A 57 3.01 -5.31 -4.70
CA ALA A 57 4.23 -4.72 -4.14
C ALA A 57 5.09 -3.98 -5.18
N ARG A 58 5.27 -4.54 -6.39
CA ARG A 58 6.04 -3.86 -7.46
C ARG A 58 5.36 -2.59 -7.95
N ILE A 59 4.02 -2.55 -7.93
CA ILE A 59 3.26 -1.34 -8.26
C ILE A 59 3.54 -0.26 -7.22
N LEU A 60 3.54 -0.61 -5.93
CA LEU A 60 3.89 0.33 -4.86
C LEU A 60 5.31 0.86 -5.02
N ASP A 61 6.29 -0.02 -5.29
CA ASP A 61 7.68 0.40 -5.50
C ASP A 61 7.85 1.31 -6.72
N SER A 62 7.14 1.01 -7.80
CA SER A 62 7.15 1.84 -9.01
C SER A 62 6.52 3.21 -8.76
N ALA A 63 5.40 3.24 -8.03
CA ALA A 63 4.72 4.47 -7.65
C ALA A 63 5.61 5.33 -6.74
N PHE A 64 6.25 4.73 -5.74
CA PHE A 64 7.21 5.43 -4.89
C PHE A 64 8.38 5.99 -5.71
N GLY A 65 8.96 5.17 -6.59
CA GLY A 65 10.04 5.56 -7.48
C GLY A 65 9.70 6.78 -8.33
N ALA A 66 8.48 6.86 -8.86
CA ALA A 66 8.00 7.99 -9.65
C ALA A 66 7.74 9.25 -8.81
N MET A 67 7.36 9.12 -7.53
CA MET A 67 7.20 10.28 -6.63
C MET A 67 8.53 10.91 -6.26
N VAL A 68 9.58 10.10 -6.05
CA VAL A 68 10.89 10.60 -5.59
C VAL A 68 11.84 10.99 -6.71
N ARG A 69 11.67 10.44 -7.91
CA ARG A 69 12.43 10.85 -9.10
C ARG A 69 11.53 11.57 -10.10
N PRO A 70 11.71 12.88 -10.31
CA PRO A 70 11.03 13.56 -11.40
C PRO A 70 11.48 12.99 -12.76
N PRO A 71 10.62 12.99 -13.79
CA PRO A 71 11.00 12.56 -15.12
C PRO A 71 12.14 13.43 -15.68
N PRO A 72 13.02 12.88 -16.53
CA PRO A 72 14.07 13.67 -17.16
C PRO A 72 13.46 14.81 -17.99
N SER A 73 14.03 16.02 -17.81
CA SER A 73 13.66 17.26 -18.51
C SER A 73 14.08 17.26 -19.97
#